data_AF-A0A2K3LS77-F1
#
_entry.id   AF-A0A2K3LS77-F1
#
_cell.length_a   1.000
_cell.length_b   1.000
_cell.length_c   1.000
_cell.angle_alpha   90.00
_cell.angle_beta   90.00
_cell.angle_gamma   90.00
#
_symmetry.space_group_name_H-M   'P 1'
#
loop_
_entity.id
_entity.type
_entity.pdbx_description
1 polymer ?
#
loop_
_entity_poly.entity_id
_entity_poly.type
_entity_poly.pdbx_seq_one_letter_code
_entity_poly.pdbx_strand_id
1 'polypeptide(L)' 'MNMFNAGGAVKGLVYEDGVVQLEIKGCCTFGVYCSVRPTRCLLKDIVVDFEYESDSGLLSFAIDYLPKEGHGVHHVQIEL' A
#
# COMPACT_ATOMS: atom_id res chain seq x y z
N MET A 1 11.37 -15.64 -7.45
CA MET A 1 11.03 -15.44 -6.02
C MET A 1 10.09 -14.23 -6.00
N ASN A 2 8.82 -14.42 -5.69
CA ASN A 2 7.86 -13.32 -5.58
C ASN A 2 7.89 -12.85 -4.13
N MET A 3 8.62 -11.77 -3.85
CA MET A 3 8.75 -11.21 -2.51
C MET A 3 7.98 -9.91 -2.42
N PHE A 4 7.12 -9.79 -1.41
CA PHE A 4 6.49 -8.52 -1.07
C PHE A 4 7.54 -7.55 -0.52
N ASN A 5 7.32 -6.27 -0.76
CA ASN A 5 8.10 -5.13 -0.26
C ASN A 5 9.57 -5.10 -0.72
N ALA A 6 9.97 -5.98 -1.65
CA ALA A 6 11.30 -5.97 -2.23
C ALA A 6 11.53 -4.71 -3.06
N GLY A 7 12.56 -3.94 -2.73
CA GLY A 7 12.82 -2.64 -3.37
C GLY A 7 11.94 -1.49 -2.85
N GLY A 8 11.03 -1.77 -1.92
CA GLY A 8 10.18 -0.80 -1.26
C GLY A 8 10.56 -0.56 0.20
N ALA A 9 10.19 0.59 0.75
CA ALA A 9 10.30 0.85 2.19
C ALA A 9 9.20 1.79 2.69
N VAL A 10 8.53 1.42 3.77
CA VAL A 10 7.63 2.33 4.50
C VAL A 10 8.44 3.41 5.20
N LYS A 11 8.03 4.67 5.05
CA LYS A 11 8.64 5.84 5.69
C LYS A 11 7.73 6.56 6.66
N GLY A 12 6.43 6.48 6.42
CA GLY A 12 5.41 7.09 7.24
C GLY A 12 4.18 6.21 7.27
N LEU A 13 3.48 6.25 8.39
CA LEU A 13 2.19 5.62 8.60
C LEU A 13 1.36 6.50 9.53
N VAL A 14 0.13 6.78 9.13
CA VAL A 14 -0.91 7.41 9.96
C VAL A 14 -2.15 6.53 9.88
N TYR A 15 -2.83 6.35 11.01
CA TYR A 15 -4.12 5.66 11.06
C TYR A 15 -5.11 6.50 11.85
N GLU A 16 -6.18 6.92 11.18
CA GLU A 16 -7.21 7.80 11.72
C GLU A 16 -8.55 7.49 11.05
N ASP A 17 -9.63 7.43 11.83
CA ASP A 17 -11.01 7.25 11.32
C ASP A 17 -11.22 6.11 10.30
N GLY A 18 -10.55 4.97 10.52
CA GLY A 18 -10.66 3.80 9.63
C GLY A 18 -9.85 3.92 8.33
N VAL A 19 -8.98 4.92 8.23
CA VAL A 19 -8.13 5.16 7.07
C VAL A 19 -6.67 5.03 7.47
N VAL A 20 -5.95 4.14 6.78
CA VAL A 20 -4.49 3.99 6.90
C VAL A 20 -3.84 4.77 5.76
N GLN A 21 -3.02 5.76 6.09
CA GLN A 21 -2.19 6.48 5.14
C GLN A 21 -0.74 6.02 5.26
N LEU A 22 -0.12 5.67 4.15
CA LEU A 22 1.25 5.17 4.07
C LEU A 22 2.09 6.03 3.14
N GLU A 23 3.34 6.23 3.52
CA GLU A 23 4.39 6.76 2.63
C GLU A 23 5.36 5.64 2.27
N ILE A 24 5.45 5.30 0.98
CA ILE A 24 6.25 4.16 0.50
C ILE A 24 7.30 4.65 -0.49
N LYS A 25 8.57 4.32 -0.26
CA LYS A 25 9.64 4.52 -1.26
C LYS A 25 9.69 3.36 -2.24
N GLY A 26 10.13 3.66 -3.47
CA GLY A 26 10.40 2.67 -4.51
C GLY A 26 9.15 2.15 -5.20
N CYS A 27 9.37 1.28 -6.18
CA CYS A 27 8.34 0.50 -6.87
C CYS A 27 8.46 -0.97 -6.42
N CYS A 28 7.36 -1.57 -5.97
CA CYS A 28 7.35 -2.94 -5.49
C CYS A 28 5.93 -3.50 -5.48
N THR A 29 5.82 -4.83 -5.46
CA THR A 29 4.61 -5.48 -4.97
C THR A 29 4.59 -5.33 -3.46
N PHE A 30 3.65 -4.56 -2.95
CA PHE A 30 3.55 -4.24 -1.54
C PHE A 30 2.60 -5.21 -0.85
N GLY A 31 2.97 -5.69 0.33
CA GLY A 31 2.19 -6.62 1.13
C GLY A 31 2.12 -6.17 2.58
N VAL A 32 0.91 -6.13 3.12
CA VAL A 32 0.61 -5.75 4.52
C VAL A 32 -0.49 -6.62 5.09
N TYR A 33 -0.50 -6.79 6.41
CA TYR A 33 -1.56 -7.54 7.07
C TYR A 33 -2.62 -6.59 7.64
N CYS A 34 -3.88 -6.94 7.42
CA CYS A 34 -5.04 -6.23 7.93
C CYS A 34 -6.08 -7.23 8.45
N SER A 35 -6.59 -6.99 9.67
CA SER A 35 -7.58 -7.85 10.32
C SER A 35 -8.99 -7.71 9.73
N VAL A 36 -9.23 -6.69 8.92
CA VAL A 36 -10.50 -6.44 8.22
C VAL A 36 -10.23 -6.32 6.73
N ARG A 37 -11.19 -6.71 5.91
CA ARG A 37 -11.07 -6.57 4.46
C ARG A 37 -11.20 -5.08 4.10
N PRO A 38 -10.18 -4.45 3.48
CA PRO A 38 -10.29 -3.07 3.03
C PRO A 38 -11.45 -2.88 2.05
N THR A 39 -12.08 -1.72 2.11
CA THR A 39 -13.11 -1.30 1.16
C THR A 39 -12.50 -0.66 -0.08
N ARG A 40 -11.35 0.03 0.06
CA ARG A 40 -10.66 0.70 -1.05
C ARG A 40 -9.16 0.88 -0.78
N CYS A 41 -8.36 0.79 -1.84
CA CYS A 41 -6.96 1.20 -1.84
C CYS A 41 -6.77 2.33 -2.87
N LEU A 42 -6.06 3.38 -2.50
CA LEU A 42 -5.77 4.51 -3.38
C LEU A 42 -4.26 4.79 -3.44
N LEU A 43 -3.78 5.09 -4.63
CA LEU A 43 -2.42 5.58 -4.89
C LEU A 43 -2.53 7.00 -5.45
N LYS A 44 -2.18 8.02 -4.64
CA LYS A 44 -2.40 9.45 -4.98
C LYS A 44 -3.83 9.73 -5.49
N ASP A 45 -4.83 9.32 -4.71
CA ASP A 45 -6.27 9.48 -4.98
C ASP A 45 -6.83 8.66 -6.16
N ILE A 46 -6.02 7.83 -6.81
CA ILE A 46 -6.47 6.91 -7.86
C ILE A 46 -6.73 5.55 -7.22
N VAL A 47 -7.93 5.00 -7.41
CA VAL A 47 -8.27 3.65 -6.94
C VAL A 47 -7.39 2.63 -7.66
N VAL A 48 -6.78 1.74 -6.88
CA VAL A 48 -5.95 0.64 -7.39
C VAL A 48 -6.53 -0.70 -6.97
N ASP A 49 -6.34 -1.70 -7.81
CA ASP A 49 -6.71 -3.08 -7.49
C ASP A 49 -5.82 -3.62 -6.37
N PHE A 50 -6.42 -4.48 -5.54
CA PHE A 50 -5.74 -5.18 -4.46
C PHE A 50 -6.28 -6.59 -4.30
N GLU A 51 -5.46 -7.46 -3.72
CA GLU A 51 -5.84 -8.79 -3.28
C GLU A 51 -5.92 -8.83 -1.75
N TYR A 52 -6.92 -9.51 -1.21
CA TYR A 52 -7.06 -9.74 0.23
C TYR A 52 -7.33 -11.22 0.51
N GLU A 53 -6.39 -11.88 1.16
CA GLU A 53 -6.49 -13.26 1.63
C GLU A 53 -7.12 -13.27 3.03
N SER A 54 -8.40 -13.62 3.10
CA SER A 54 -9.18 -13.54 4.35
C SER A 54 -8.63 -14.43 5.48
N ASP A 55 -7.96 -15.53 5.16
CA ASP A 55 -7.46 -16.49 6.16
C ASP A 55 -6.24 -15.95 6.92
N SER A 56 -5.36 -15.22 6.22
CA SER A 56 -4.13 -14.64 6.78
C SER A 56 -4.28 -13.16 7.11
N GLY A 57 -5.29 -12.50 6.53
CA GLY A 57 -5.42 -11.05 6.52
C GLY A 57 -4.42 -10.35 5.59
N LEU A 58 -3.74 -11.08 4.70
CA LEU A 58 -2.78 -10.48 3.78
C LEU A 58 -3.48 -9.64 2.72
N LEU A 59 -3.23 -8.34 2.76
CA LEU A 59 -3.52 -7.38 1.70
C LEU A 59 -2.28 -7.21 0.82
N SER A 60 -2.45 -7.23 -0.50
CA SER A 60 -1.35 -6.90 -1.43
C SER A 60 -1.81 -6.09 -2.62
N PHE A 61 -0.92 -5.22 -3.11
CA PHE A 61 -1.14 -4.38 -4.29
C PHE A 61 0.20 -3.99 -4.93
N ALA A 62 0.21 -3.64 -6.21
CA ALA A 62 1.43 -3.30 -6.94
C ALA A 62 1.62 -1.78 -7.06
N ILE A 63 2.86 -1.33 -6.88
CA ILE A 63 3.33 0.01 -7.23
C ILE A 63 4.37 -0.15 -8.34
N ASP A 64 3.95 -0.01 -9.60
CA ASP A 64 4.76 -0.37 -10.77
C ASP A 64 5.62 0.77 -11.34
N TYR A 65 5.61 1.93 -10.68
CA TYR A 65 6.36 3.10 -11.11
C TYR A 65 7.00 3.79 -9.92
N LEU A 66 8.09 4.52 -10.15
CA LEU A 66 8.75 5.30 -9.10
C LEU A 66 7.92 6.56 -8.75
N PRO A 67 8.09 7.13 -7.54
CA PRO A 67 7.50 8.41 -7.22
C PRO A 67 7.94 9.47 -8.24
N LYS A 68 7.05 10.40 -8.59
CA LYS A 68 7.42 11.59 -9.39
C LYS A 68 8.67 12.25 -8.78
N GLU A 69 9.57 12.72 -9.65
CA GLU A 69 10.78 13.42 -9.22
C GLU A 69 10.45 14.53 -8.20
N GLY A 70 11.26 14.61 -7.14
CA GLY A 70 11.06 15.55 -6.04
C GLY A 70 10.12 15.09 -4.91
N HIS A 71 9.26 14.08 -5.11
CA HIS A 71 8.33 13.63 -4.05
C HIS A 71 8.90 12.51 -3.18
N GLY A 72 9.81 11.68 -3.70
CA GLY A 72 10.56 10.66 -2.95
C GLY A 72 9.75 9.49 -2.37
N VAL A 73 8.43 9.60 -2.25
CA VAL A 73 7.49 8.57 -1.75
C VAL A 73 6.19 8.54 -2.57
N HIS A 74 5.55 7.38 -2.56
CA HIS A 74 4.14 7.18 -2.91
C HIS A 74 3.29 7.42 -1.68
N HIS A 75 2.21 8.17 -1.83
CA HIS A 75 1.15 8.25 -0.83
C HIS A 75 0.09 7.22 -1.18
N VAL A 76 -0.08 6.27 -0.27
CA VAL A 76 -1.09 5.21 -0.36
C VAL A 76 -2.10 5.42 0.74
N GLN A 77 -3.38 5.27 0.40
CA GLN A 77 -4.48 5.28 1.36
C GLN A 77 -5.20 3.93 1.29
N ILE A 78 -5.45 3.34 2.46
CA ILE A 78 -6.22 2.10 2.61
C ILE A 78 -7.41 2.44 3.50
N GLU A 79 -8.61 2.27 2.95
CA GLU A 79 -9.86 2.45 3.69
C GLU A 79 -10.32 1.09 4.18
N LEU A 80 -10.46 0.97 5.50
CA LEU A 80 -10.84 -0.27 6.19
C LEU A 80 -12.35 -0.51 6.18
#